data_AF-A0A9X2FIT5-F1
#
_entry.id   AF-A0A9X2FIT5-F1
#
_cell.length_a   1.000
_cell.length_b   1.000
_cell.length_c   1.000
_cell.angle_alpha   90.00
_cell.angle_beta   90.00
_cell.angle_gamma   90.00
#
_symmetry.space_group_name_H-M   'P 1'
#
loop_
_entity.id
_entity.type
_entity.pdbx_description
1 polymer ?
#
loop_
_entity_poly.entity_id
_entity_poly.type
_entity_poly.pdbx_seq_one_letter_code
_entity_poly.pdbx_strand_id
1 'polypeptide(L)'
;MPRLFHRPPAYRLHKSTKQAVVSLFGERLYLGPYGSQQSHARYQEILKQWERARHQQSQPATPQHASGDAAVEAKIASVTTATLREKRLAGSPVTLSELILVYRRHTHEYYRKNGQVTREAGAIDDVLRLLRKHHAMTYAADFGPLALDELRGAMIDELDWSRKYINKQVNRLRAMFKWASAKEVIEASVSTALRELPGLKKGRTRAREIERVTVVDDGIIDATLTHLPPMVADMVRIQRLTSARPGEICSMSPVDIDTLGDVWVAYVGSSFLPGLPA
;
A
#
# COMPACT_ATOMS: atom_id res chain seq x y z
N MET A 1 4.97 2.82 4.52
CA MET A 1 4.52 2.17 5.77
C MET A 1 3.31 2.91 6.29
N PRO A 2 2.25 2.22 6.77
CA PRO A 2 1.14 2.89 7.45
C PRO A 2 1.68 3.66 8.65
N ARG A 3 1.26 4.91 8.82
CA ARG A 3 1.64 5.74 9.97
C ARG A 3 1.12 5.03 11.24
N LEU A 4 1.98 4.86 12.24
CA LEU A 4 1.68 4.23 13.54
C LEU A 4 0.75 5.11 14.40
N PHE A 5 -0.42 5.50 13.88
CA PHE A 5 -1.36 6.36 14.60
C PHE A 5 -2.07 5.65 15.76
N HIS A 6 -2.03 4.31 15.80
CA HIS A 6 -2.79 3.54 16.79
C HIS A 6 -1.96 2.91 17.90
N ARG A 7 -0.61 2.96 17.83
CA ARG A 7 0.28 2.38 18.85
C ARG A 7 1.09 3.48 19.55
N PRO A 8 1.28 3.40 20.87
CA PRO A 8 2.13 4.35 21.58
C PRO A 8 3.56 4.32 21.01
N PRO A 9 4.26 5.46 20.97
CA PRO A 9 5.64 5.55 20.50
C PRO A 9 6.56 4.61 21.28
N ALA A 10 7.36 3.80 20.59
CA ALA A 10 8.22 2.82 21.26
C ALA A 10 9.47 3.47 21.89
N TYR A 11 9.68 3.22 23.18
CA TYR A 11 10.91 3.50 23.91
C TYR A 11 12.02 2.54 23.49
N ARG A 12 13.11 3.06 22.90
CA ARG A 12 14.19 2.24 22.32
C ARG A 12 15.57 2.69 22.78
N LEU A 13 16.53 1.77 22.79
CA LEU A 13 17.94 2.07 23.04
C LEU A 13 18.63 2.52 21.74
N HIS A 14 19.23 3.69 21.76
CA HIS A 14 20.18 4.10 20.74
C HIS A 14 21.56 3.51 21.05
N LYS A 15 21.96 2.47 20.29
CA LYS A 15 23.11 1.61 20.63
C LYS A 15 24.44 2.35 20.76
N SER A 16 24.68 3.37 19.94
CA SER A 16 25.96 4.11 19.91
C SER A 16 26.11 5.12 21.05
N THR A 17 25.05 5.84 21.40
CA THR A 17 25.10 6.89 22.45
C THR A 17 24.60 6.40 23.82
N LYS A 18 24.10 5.17 23.91
CA LYS A 18 23.47 4.58 25.11
C LYS A 18 22.29 5.39 25.67
N GLN A 19 21.72 6.27 24.85
CA GLN A 19 20.55 7.07 25.21
C GLN A 19 19.26 6.37 24.83
N ALA A 20 18.19 6.66 25.55
CA ALA A 20 16.84 6.34 25.15
C ALA A 20 16.37 7.25 24.02
N VAL A 21 15.73 6.65 23.03
CA VAL A 21 15.20 7.34 21.86
C VAL A 21 13.76 6.90 21.60
N VAL A 22 12.92 7.88 21.25
CA VAL A 22 11.55 7.67 20.81
C VAL A 22 11.36 8.37 19.47
N SER A 23 10.55 7.77 18.58
CA SER A 23 10.16 8.41 17.33
C SER A 23 8.71 8.87 17.42
N LEU A 24 8.48 10.17 17.34
CA LEU A 24 7.17 10.79 17.43
C LEU A 24 6.98 11.73 16.22
N PHE A 25 5.87 11.58 15.48
CA PHE A 25 5.53 12.39 14.29
C PHE A 25 6.61 12.51 13.20
N GLY A 26 7.55 11.57 13.13
CA GLY A 26 8.65 11.59 12.15
C GLY A 26 9.96 12.17 12.69
N GLU A 27 9.93 12.73 13.90
CA GLU A 27 11.11 13.23 14.60
C GLU A 27 11.66 12.19 15.59
N ARG A 28 12.98 12.23 15.84
CA ARG A 28 13.65 11.38 16.85
C ARG A 28 14.01 12.23 18.05
N LEU A 29 13.47 11.88 19.21
CA LEU A 29 13.70 12.56 20.48
C LEU A 29 14.60 11.71 21.38
N TYR A 30 15.67 12.31 21.90
CA TYR A 30 16.58 11.69 22.85
C TYR A 30 16.19 12.05 24.29
N LEU A 31 15.98 11.04 25.14
CA LEU A 31 15.40 11.21 26.48
C LEU A 31 16.44 11.18 27.61
N GLY A 32 17.72 11.01 27.27
CA GLY A 32 18.80 10.80 28.24
C GLY A 32 19.22 9.32 28.34
N PRO A 33 20.03 8.94 29.34
CA PRO A 33 20.57 7.58 29.45
C PRO A 33 19.48 6.51 29.50
N TYR A 34 19.62 5.47 28.68
CA TYR A 34 18.62 4.41 28.58
C TYR A 34 18.45 3.66 29.90
N GLY A 35 17.23 3.64 30.41
CA GLY A 35 16.88 2.93 31.65
C GLY A 35 16.89 3.82 32.88
N SER A 36 17.31 5.07 32.76
CA SER A 36 17.34 6.03 33.88
C SER A 36 15.95 6.52 34.28
N GLN A 37 15.80 6.95 35.54
CA GLN A 37 14.57 7.58 36.03
C GLN A 37 14.20 8.83 35.22
N GLN A 38 15.20 9.64 34.84
CA GLN A 38 15.04 10.82 33.99
C GLN A 38 14.49 10.47 32.60
N SER A 39 15.01 9.41 31.97
CA SER A 39 14.54 8.97 30.65
C SER A 39 13.12 8.42 30.66
N HIS A 40 12.72 7.74 31.75
CA HIS A 40 11.36 7.27 31.94
C HIS A 40 10.37 8.42 32.24
N ALA A 41 10.78 9.41 33.03
CA ALA A 41 9.97 10.61 33.29
C ALA A 41 9.66 11.38 32.00
N ARG A 42 10.69 11.62 31.16
CA ARG A 42 10.51 12.25 29.84
C ARG A 42 9.68 11.39 28.89
N TYR A 43 9.81 10.06 28.96
CA TYR A 43 8.98 9.16 28.17
C TYR A 43 7.50 9.24 28.57
N GLN A 44 7.19 9.34 29.87
CA GLN A 44 5.83 9.53 30.39
C GLN A 44 5.22 10.85 29.92
N GLU A 45 6.00 11.94 29.85
CA GLU A 45 5.55 13.22 29.29
C GLU A 45 5.20 13.09 27.80
N ILE A 46 6.04 12.39 27.04
CA ILE A 46 5.80 12.11 25.61
C ILE A 46 4.55 11.25 25.41
N LEU A 47 4.32 10.25 26.26
CA LEU A 47 3.10 9.45 26.22
C LEU A 47 1.85 10.30 26.48
N LYS A 48 1.88 11.18 27.48
CA LYS A 48 0.78 12.13 27.74
C LYS A 48 0.54 13.07 26.56
N GLN A 49 1.60 13.55 25.91
CA GLN A 49 1.50 14.39 24.71
C GLN A 49 0.89 13.61 23.53
N TRP A 50 1.32 12.36 23.32
CA TRP A 50 0.79 11.47 22.29
C TRP A 50 -0.69 11.13 22.53
N GLU A 51 -1.07 10.83 23.78
CA GLU A 51 -2.46 10.57 24.18
C GLU A 51 -3.35 11.80 23.94
N ARG A 52 -2.89 13.00 24.32
CA ARG A 52 -3.61 14.26 24.05
C ARG A 52 -3.81 14.51 22.56
N ALA A 53 -2.77 14.35 21.75
CA ALA A 53 -2.85 14.50 20.30
C ALA A 53 -3.79 13.45 19.66
N ARG A 54 -3.76 12.22 20.18
CA ARG A 54 -4.68 11.16 19.77
C ARG A 54 -6.12 11.50 20.15
N HIS A 55 -6.38 11.98 21.36
CA HIS A 55 -7.73 12.36 21.81
C HIS A 55 -8.27 13.59 21.07
N GLN A 56 -7.42 14.56 20.71
CA GLN A 56 -7.80 15.69 19.85
C GLN A 56 -8.14 15.27 18.41
N GLN A 57 -7.48 14.24 17.87
CA GLN A 57 -7.83 13.68 16.55
C GLN A 57 -8.97 12.66 16.58
N SER A 58 -9.27 12.05 17.75
CA SER A 58 -10.33 11.05 17.93
C SER A 58 -11.65 11.65 18.44
N GLN A 59 -11.64 12.87 18.95
CA GLN A 59 -12.87 13.65 19.08
C GLN A 59 -13.32 14.06 17.67
N PRO A 60 -14.57 13.79 17.26
CA PRO A 60 -15.12 14.49 16.10
C PRO A 60 -14.98 15.97 16.41
N ALA A 61 -14.27 16.71 15.55
CA ALA A 61 -14.17 18.14 15.67
C ALA A 61 -15.58 18.69 15.92
N THR A 62 -15.79 19.40 17.03
CA THR A 62 -17.04 20.13 17.26
C THR A 62 -17.21 21.07 16.07
N PRO A 63 -18.35 20.99 15.33
CA PRO A 63 -18.46 21.63 14.03
C PRO A 63 -18.70 23.13 14.21
N GLN A 64 -17.62 23.90 14.30
CA GLN A 64 -17.66 25.35 14.14
C GLN A 64 -17.60 25.76 12.64
N HIS A 65 -17.49 24.78 11.73
CA HIS A 65 -17.52 24.94 10.27
C HIS A 65 -18.54 24.00 9.56
N ALA A 66 -19.65 23.64 10.22
CA ALA A 66 -20.63 22.67 9.70
C ALA A 66 -21.24 23.02 8.32
N SER A 67 -21.32 24.30 7.96
CA SER A 67 -21.89 24.75 6.68
C SER A 67 -20.92 24.60 5.50
N GLY A 68 -19.60 24.59 5.75
CA GLY A 68 -18.59 24.40 4.72
C GLY A 68 -18.36 22.94 4.37
N ASP A 69 -18.35 22.06 5.38
CA ASP A 69 -18.02 20.64 5.20
C ASP A 69 -19.11 19.89 4.41
N ALA A 70 -20.39 20.14 4.70
CA ALA A 70 -21.49 19.54 3.95
C ALA A 70 -21.52 19.99 2.48
N ALA A 71 -21.20 21.27 2.21
CA ALA A 71 -21.13 21.81 0.85
C ALA A 71 -19.93 21.23 0.08
N VAL A 72 -18.78 21.05 0.75
CA VAL A 72 -17.59 20.42 0.17
C VAL A 72 -17.84 18.94 -0.10
N GLU A 73 -18.47 18.21 0.82
CA GLU A 73 -18.85 16.80 0.63
C GLU A 73 -19.85 16.64 -0.52
N ALA A 74 -20.87 17.49 -0.59
CA ALA A 74 -21.82 17.50 -1.71
C ALA A 74 -21.11 17.75 -3.05
N LYS A 75 -20.14 18.68 -3.08
CA LYS A 75 -19.32 18.95 -4.27
C LYS A 75 -18.41 17.77 -4.63
N ILE A 76 -17.84 17.08 -3.65
CA ILE A 76 -17.04 15.87 -3.87
C ILE A 76 -17.92 14.72 -4.39
N ALA A 77 -19.13 14.58 -3.87
CA ALA A 77 -20.08 13.56 -4.29
C ALA A 77 -20.58 13.77 -5.72
N SER A 78 -20.78 15.03 -6.15
CA SER A 78 -21.23 15.37 -7.50
C SER A 78 -20.17 15.12 -8.58
N VAL A 79 -18.89 15.05 -8.23
CA VAL A 79 -17.83 14.63 -9.15
C VAL A 79 -17.92 13.13 -9.38
N THR A 80 -18.40 12.74 -10.55
CA THR A 80 -18.60 11.36 -11.00
C THR A 80 -18.03 11.19 -12.41
N THR A 81 -17.90 9.95 -12.87
CA THR A 81 -17.45 9.67 -14.25
C THR A 81 -18.36 10.34 -15.28
N ALA A 82 -19.68 10.35 -15.05
CA ALA A 82 -20.65 10.98 -15.95
C ALA A 82 -20.48 12.50 -15.99
N THR A 83 -20.40 13.16 -14.83
CA THR A 83 -20.24 14.62 -14.77
C THR A 83 -18.89 15.09 -15.32
N LEU A 84 -17.82 14.30 -15.19
CA LEU A 84 -16.54 14.61 -15.85
C LEU A 84 -16.57 14.41 -17.37
N ARG A 85 -17.32 13.42 -17.87
CA ARG A 85 -17.55 13.27 -19.32
C ARG A 85 -18.33 14.45 -19.88
N GLU A 86 -19.42 14.86 -19.22
CA GLU A 86 -20.19 16.06 -19.58
C GLU A 86 -19.32 17.32 -19.58
N LYS A 87 -18.50 17.48 -18.53
CA LYS A 87 -17.52 18.58 -18.43
C LYS A 87 -16.58 18.62 -19.64
N ARG A 88 -16.01 17.48 -20.04
CA ARG A 88 -15.16 17.39 -21.25
C ARG A 88 -15.95 17.78 -22.51
N LEU A 89 -17.15 17.24 -22.70
CA LEU A 89 -17.98 17.50 -23.88
C LEU A 89 -18.40 18.98 -23.97
N ALA A 90 -18.55 19.66 -22.84
CA ALA A 90 -18.77 21.11 -22.76
C ALA A 90 -17.49 21.94 -22.99
N GLY A 91 -16.37 21.33 -23.37
CA GLY A 91 -15.09 22.00 -23.61
C GLY A 91 -14.35 22.43 -22.34
N SER A 92 -14.81 22.02 -21.16
CA SER A 92 -14.15 22.34 -19.88
C SER A 92 -13.09 21.28 -19.54
N PRO A 93 -11.87 21.67 -19.15
CA PRO A 93 -10.80 20.72 -18.90
C PRO A 93 -11.02 19.93 -17.60
N VAL A 94 -10.70 18.62 -17.63
CA VAL A 94 -10.72 17.74 -16.46
C VAL A 94 -9.35 17.79 -15.79
N THR A 95 -9.32 18.06 -14.48
CA THR A 95 -8.08 18.05 -13.69
C THR A 95 -7.71 16.64 -13.27
N LEU A 96 -6.42 16.39 -13.00
CA LEU A 96 -6.00 15.10 -12.47
C LEU A 96 -6.57 14.81 -11.08
N SER A 97 -6.82 15.82 -10.24
CA SER A 97 -7.49 15.60 -8.95
C SER A 97 -8.90 15.05 -9.10
N GLU A 98 -9.68 15.59 -10.03
CA GLU A 98 -11.02 15.08 -10.36
C GLU A 98 -10.94 13.65 -10.90
N LEU A 99 -10.01 13.39 -11.83
CA LEU A 99 -9.82 12.06 -12.40
C LEU A 99 -9.38 11.03 -11.34
N ILE A 100 -8.45 11.39 -10.47
CA ILE A 100 -7.98 10.56 -9.36
C ILE A 100 -9.14 10.22 -8.43
N LEU A 101 -10.01 11.18 -8.11
CA LEU A 101 -11.15 10.97 -7.23
C LEU A 101 -12.09 9.89 -7.78
N VAL A 102 -12.51 10.01 -9.03
CA VAL A 102 -13.46 9.05 -9.65
C VAL A 102 -12.80 7.69 -9.89
N TYR A 103 -11.53 7.68 -10.31
CA TYR A 103 -10.82 6.42 -10.55
C TYR A 103 -10.56 5.67 -9.25
N ARG A 104 -10.23 6.38 -8.17
CA ARG A 104 -10.05 5.77 -6.86
C ARG A 104 -11.33 5.05 -6.40
N ARG A 105 -12.51 5.67 -6.52
CA ARG A 105 -13.80 5.01 -6.21
C ARG A 105 -13.97 3.73 -7.03
N HIS A 106 -13.77 3.82 -8.35
CA HIS A 106 -13.84 2.66 -9.23
C HIS A 106 -12.90 1.53 -8.80
N THR A 107 -11.65 1.82 -8.46
CA THR A 107 -10.68 0.78 -8.07
C THR A 107 -11.04 0.10 -6.75
N HIS A 108 -11.59 0.83 -5.78
CA HIS A 108 -12.05 0.26 -4.50
C HIS A 108 -13.31 -0.59 -4.66
N GLU A 109 -14.18 -0.25 -5.61
CA GLU A 109 -15.34 -1.06 -5.98
C GLU A 109 -14.96 -2.31 -6.78
N TYR A 110 -14.03 -2.17 -7.74
CA TYR A 110 -13.65 -3.22 -8.68
C TYR A 110 -12.72 -4.26 -8.06
N TYR A 111 -11.69 -3.84 -7.34
CA TYR A 111 -10.70 -4.75 -6.77
C TYR A 111 -11.15 -5.29 -5.41
N ARG A 112 -12.24 -6.06 -5.42
CA ARG A 112 -12.79 -6.74 -4.24
C ARG A 112 -12.74 -8.25 -4.38
N LYS A 113 -12.45 -8.93 -3.28
CA LYS A 113 -12.54 -10.39 -3.15
C LYS A 113 -13.20 -10.69 -1.81
N ASN A 114 -14.25 -11.51 -1.82
CA ASN A 114 -15.03 -11.86 -0.62
C ASN A 114 -15.53 -10.60 0.15
N GLY A 115 -16.03 -9.60 -0.58
CA GLY A 115 -16.52 -8.33 -0.01
C GLY A 115 -15.43 -7.35 0.45
N GLN A 116 -14.17 -7.79 0.55
CA GLN A 116 -13.05 -6.99 1.03
C GLN A 116 -12.24 -6.38 -0.10
N VAL A 117 -11.78 -5.13 0.09
CA VAL A 117 -10.90 -4.45 -0.84
C VAL A 117 -9.53 -5.13 -0.82
N THR A 118 -9.02 -5.49 -2.00
CA THR A 118 -7.73 -6.18 -2.13
C THR A 118 -6.55 -5.20 -2.02
N ARG A 119 -5.33 -5.74 -1.82
CA ARG A 119 -4.10 -4.95 -1.78
C ARG A 119 -3.84 -4.16 -3.08
N GLU A 120 -4.41 -4.58 -4.21
CA GLU A 120 -4.21 -3.92 -5.50
C GLU A 120 -4.76 -2.49 -5.52
N ALA A 121 -5.95 -2.25 -4.96
CA ALA A 121 -6.49 -0.89 -4.80
C ALA A 121 -5.56 -0.02 -3.93
N GLY A 122 -4.99 -0.60 -2.87
CA GLY A 122 -4.01 0.11 -2.04
C GLY A 122 -2.68 0.39 -2.75
N ALA A 123 -2.25 -0.48 -3.68
CA ALA A 123 -1.04 -0.25 -4.47
C ALA A 123 -1.26 0.84 -5.52
N ILE A 124 -2.48 0.96 -6.04
CA ILE A 124 -2.92 2.07 -6.89
C ILE A 124 -2.97 3.37 -6.07
N ASP A 125 -3.56 3.36 -4.87
CA ASP A 125 -3.58 4.52 -3.96
C ASP A 125 -2.18 5.10 -3.70
N ASP A 126 -1.15 4.24 -3.61
CA ASP A 126 0.23 4.67 -3.39
C ASP A 126 0.76 5.53 -4.56
N VAL A 127 0.46 5.17 -5.82
CA VAL A 127 0.88 5.98 -6.98
C VAL A 127 -0.03 7.17 -7.24
N LEU A 128 -1.34 7.05 -7.00
CA LEU A 128 -2.28 8.18 -7.12
C LEU A 128 -1.94 9.29 -6.12
N ARG A 129 -1.45 8.93 -4.93
CA ARG A 129 -0.97 9.91 -3.93
C ARG A 129 0.22 10.72 -4.46
N LEU A 130 1.17 10.07 -5.14
CA LEU A 130 2.32 10.75 -5.74
C LEU A 130 1.87 11.62 -6.92
N LEU A 131 1.00 11.10 -7.81
CA LEU A 131 0.45 11.86 -8.92
C LEU A 131 -0.27 13.12 -8.42
N ARG A 132 -1.09 12.99 -7.38
CA ARG A 132 -1.78 14.14 -6.76
C ARG A 132 -0.80 15.14 -6.16
N LYS A 133 0.27 14.67 -5.49
CA LYS A 133 1.27 15.55 -4.88
C LYS A 133 1.91 16.48 -5.92
N HIS A 134 2.24 15.94 -7.09
CA HIS A 134 3.01 16.67 -8.13
C HIS A 134 2.15 17.33 -9.20
N HIS A 135 0.98 16.77 -9.52
CA HIS A 135 0.16 17.19 -10.67
C HIS A 135 -1.33 17.37 -10.33
N ALA A 136 -1.71 17.63 -9.07
CA ALA A 136 -3.12 17.76 -8.66
C ALA A 136 -3.97 18.67 -9.57
N MET A 137 -3.45 19.84 -9.92
CA MET A 137 -4.16 20.86 -10.69
C MET A 137 -3.85 20.82 -12.19
N THR A 138 -2.94 19.95 -12.63
CA THR A 138 -2.66 19.75 -14.05
C THR A 138 -3.90 19.18 -14.74
N TYR A 139 -4.21 19.67 -15.94
CA TYR A 139 -5.27 19.11 -16.74
C TYR A 139 -4.86 17.76 -17.31
N ALA A 140 -5.78 16.81 -17.33
CA ALA A 140 -5.52 15.47 -17.82
C ALA A 140 -5.10 15.46 -19.31
N ALA A 141 -5.55 16.44 -20.08
CA ALA A 141 -5.16 16.64 -21.49
C ALA A 141 -3.69 17.04 -21.65
N ASP A 142 -3.12 17.76 -20.68
CA ASP A 142 -1.75 18.26 -20.71
C ASP A 142 -0.75 17.28 -20.06
N PHE A 143 -1.25 16.24 -19.39
CA PHE A 143 -0.42 15.21 -18.78
C PHE A 143 0.11 14.23 -19.84
N GLY A 144 1.20 14.63 -20.50
CA GLY A 144 1.87 13.85 -21.55
C GLY A 144 3.05 12.99 -21.07
N PRO A 145 3.78 12.36 -22.01
CA PRO A 145 4.94 11.50 -21.71
C PRO A 145 6.05 12.18 -20.91
N LEU A 146 6.28 13.47 -21.14
CA LEU A 146 7.28 14.25 -20.41
C LEU A 146 6.92 14.38 -18.92
N ALA A 147 5.68 14.79 -18.62
CA ALA A 147 5.18 14.88 -17.25
C ALA A 147 5.18 13.52 -16.54
N LEU A 148 4.87 12.43 -17.27
CA LEU A 148 5.00 11.07 -16.73
C LEU A 148 6.47 10.73 -16.43
N ASP A 149 7.42 11.16 -17.25
CA ASP A 149 8.84 10.93 -17.01
C ASP A 149 9.37 11.73 -15.80
N GLU A 150 8.96 12.98 -15.66
CA GLU A 150 9.23 13.80 -14.47
C GLU A 150 8.70 13.12 -13.20
N LEU A 151 7.47 12.59 -13.26
CA LEU A 151 6.89 11.82 -12.16
C LEU A 151 7.68 10.53 -11.87
N ARG A 152 8.28 9.88 -12.88
CA ARG A 152 9.22 8.75 -12.65
C ARG A 152 10.47 9.23 -11.92
N GLY A 153 10.98 10.42 -12.23
CA GLY A 153 12.04 11.07 -11.47
C GLY A 153 11.69 11.17 -9.99
N ALA A 154 10.49 11.68 -9.66
CA ALA A 154 10.01 11.72 -8.28
C ALA A 154 9.87 10.34 -7.61
N MET A 155 9.47 9.29 -8.35
CA MET A 155 9.45 7.92 -7.82
C MET A 155 10.85 7.39 -7.46
N ILE A 156 11.88 7.82 -8.18
CA ILE A 156 13.27 7.48 -7.91
C ILE A 156 13.77 8.29 -6.71
N ASP A 157 13.69 9.61 -6.82
CA ASP A 157 14.39 10.53 -5.92
C ASP A 157 13.66 10.71 -4.57
N GLU A 158 12.32 10.73 -4.54
CA GLU A 158 11.57 10.94 -3.29
C GLU A 158 11.22 9.64 -2.55
N LEU A 159 10.96 8.56 -3.29
CA LEU A 159 10.42 7.33 -2.73
C LEU A 159 11.40 6.16 -2.72
N ASP A 160 12.55 6.30 -3.37
CA ASP A 160 13.56 5.25 -3.55
C ASP A 160 12.94 3.90 -3.99
N TRP A 161 12.00 3.98 -4.93
CA TRP A 161 11.34 2.80 -5.46
C TRP A 161 12.27 2.03 -6.40
N SER A 162 12.19 0.70 -6.34
CA SER A 162 12.96 -0.13 -7.26
C SER A 162 12.45 0.03 -8.68
N ARG A 163 13.35 -0.09 -9.68
CA ARG A 163 13.01 0.02 -11.10
C ARG A 163 11.81 -0.87 -11.49
N LYS A 164 11.78 -2.11 -10.99
CA LYS A 164 10.68 -3.06 -11.23
C LYS A 164 9.36 -2.54 -10.66
N TYR A 165 9.38 -1.95 -9.47
CA TYR A 165 8.18 -1.40 -8.85
C TYR A 165 7.72 -0.11 -9.55
N ILE A 166 8.65 0.77 -9.95
CA ILE A 166 8.34 1.96 -10.76
C ILE A 166 7.62 1.57 -12.04
N ASN A 167 8.15 0.60 -12.81
CA ASN A 167 7.49 0.15 -14.03
C ASN A 167 6.08 -0.41 -13.77
N LYS A 168 5.86 -1.13 -12.66
CA LYS A 168 4.51 -1.57 -12.26
C LYS A 168 3.59 -0.40 -11.95
N GLN A 169 4.08 0.62 -11.25
CA GLN A 169 3.30 1.81 -10.89
C GLN A 169 2.98 2.69 -12.10
N VAL A 170 3.92 2.85 -13.03
CA VAL A 170 3.68 3.50 -14.33
C VAL A 170 2.59 2.76 -15.12
N ASN A 171 2.60 1.43 -15.12
CA ASN A 171 1.54 0.66 -15.79
C ASN A 171 0.17 0.82 -15.12
N ARG A 172 0.10 0.98 -13.79
CA ARG A 172 -1.15 1.32 -13.09
C ARG A 172 -1.65 2.72 -13.44
N LEU A 173 -0.76 3.70 -13.53
CA LEU A 173 -1.12 5.03 -14.05
C LEU A 173 -1.66 4.95 -15.47
N ARG A 174 -0.99 4.22 -16.36
CA ARG A 174 -1.51 3.98 -17.72
C ARG A 174 -2.87 3.31 -17.73
N ALA A 175 -3.12 2.38 -16.81
CA ALA A 175 -4.44 1.75 -16.67
C ALA A 175 -5.52 2.77 -16.27
N MET A 176 -5.20 3.76 -15.43
CA MET A 176 -6.10 4.88 -15.13
C MET A 176 -6.46 5.68 -16.38
N PHE A 177 -5.46 6.10 -17.17
CA PHE A 177 -5.72 6.87 -18.39
C PHE A 177 -6.45 6.05 -19.46
N LYS A 178 -6.12 4.75 -19.59
CA LYS A 178 -6.87 3.84 -20.46
C LYS A 178 -8.33 3.73 -20.03
N TRP A 179 -8.59 3.58 -18.72
CA TRP A 179 -9.93 3.55 -18.17
C TRP A 179 -10.67 4.87 -18.43
N ALA A 180 -10.01 6.01 -18.20
CA ALA A 180 -10.59 7.32 -18.40
C ALA A 180 -11.00 7.57 -19.85
N SER A 181 -10.14 7.17 -20.80
CA SER A 181 -10.42 7.22 -22.22
C SER A 181 -11.59 6.30 -22.60
N ALA A 182 -11.63 5.08 -22.07
CA ALA A 182 -12.75 4.15 -22.30
C ALA A 182 -14.09 4.64 -21.71
N LYS A 183 -14.04 5.56 -20.73
CA LYS A 183 -15.21 6.24 -20.17
C LYS A 183 -15.49 7.61 -20.80
N GLU A 184 -14.75 7.95 -21.86
CA GLU A 184 -14.86 9.22 -22.58
C GLU A 184 -14.64 10.45 -21.68
N VAL A 185 -13.94 10.29 -20.55
CA VAL A 185 -13.59 11.40 -19.63
C VAL A 185 -12.41 12.20 -20.18
N ILE A 186 -11.57 11.57 -21.01
CA ILE A 186 -10.44 12.20 -21.71
C ILE A 186 -10.40 11.74 -23.17
N GLU A 187 -9.66 12.47 -24.00
CA GLU A 187 -9.34 12.03 -25.36
C GLU A 187 -8.51 10.74 -25.38
N ALA A 188 -8.75 9.88 -26.37
CA ALA A 188 -7.98 8.66 -26.55
C ALA A 188 -6.49 8.91 -26.82
N SER A 189 -6.17 10.04 -27.47
CA SER A 189 -4.80 10.46 -27.78
C SER A 189 -3.92 10.56 -26.54
N VAL A 190 -4.45 11.02 -25.40
CA VAL A 190 -3.72 11.13 -24.13
C VAL A 190 -3.27 9.75 -23.64
N SER A 191 -4.20 8.78 -23.63
CA SER A 191 -3.86 7.41 -23.21
C SER A 191 -2.87 6.74 -24.16
N THR A 192 -2.97 7.00 -25.46
CA THR A 192 -2.02 6.50 -26.46
C THR A 192 -0.64 7.11 -26.27
N ALA A 193 -0.54 8.43 -26.13
CA ALA A 193 0.73 9.12 -25.94
C ALA A 193 1.49 8.59 -24.72
N LEU A 194 0.82 8.38 -23.58
CA LEU A 194 1.46 7.86 -22.36
C LEU A 194 2.04 6.45 -22.51
N ARG A 195 1.55 5.66 -23.48
CA ARG A 195 2.08 4.31 -23.77
C ARG A 195 3.40 4.35 -24.53
N GLU A 196 3.64 5.41 -25.30
CA GLU A 196 4.87 5.59 -26.08
C GLU A 196 6.11 5.73 -25.21
N LEU A 197 5.97 6.20 -23.96
CA LEU A 197 7.10 6.30 -23.04
C LEU A 197 7.64 4.88 -22.72
N PRO A 198 8.88 4.50 -23.08
CA PRO A 198 9.37 3.17 -22.76
C PRO A 198 9.54 3.01 -21.23
N GLY A 199 9.36 1.80 -20.72
CA GLY A 199 9.66 1.50 -19.32
C GLY A 199 11.14 1.67 -18.99
N LEU A 200 11.46 1.89 -17.70
CA LEU A 200 12.84 2.01 -17.23
C LEU A 200 13.62 0.72 -17.50
N LYS A 201 14.73 0.83 -18.22
CA LYS A 201 15.62 -0.29 -18.60
C LYS A 201 16.69 -0.54 -17.53
N LYS A 202 17.04 -1.80 -17.32
CA LYS A 202 18.08 -2.21 -16.35
C LYS A 202 19.41 -1.54 -16.70
N GLY A 203 20.09 -0.98 -15.70
CA GLY A 203 21.41 -0.37 -15.85
C GLY A 203 21.44 0.91 -16.70
N ARG A 204 20.27 1.50 -17.02
CA ARG A 204 20.18 2.74 -17.81
C ARG A 204 19.52 3.89 -17.04
N THR A 205 19.33 3.72 -15.73
CA THR A 205 18.60 4.68 -14.89
C THR A 205 19.21 4.72 -13.48
N ARG A 206 18.89 5.78 -12.72
CA ARG A 206 19.29 5.94 -11.31
C ARG A 206 18.41 5.15 -10.33
N ALA A 207 17.41 4.41 -10.84
CA ALA A 207 16.46 3.68 -10.00
C ALA A 207 17.15 2.50 -9.31
N ARG A 208 16.82 2.27 -8.04
CA ARG A 208 17.34 1.14 -7.26
C ARG A 208 17.03 -0.19 -7.95
N GLU A 209 18.04 -1.04 -8.06
CA GLU A 209 17.86 -2.44 -8.46
C GLU A 209 17.67 -3.30 -7.21
N ILE A 210 16.83 -4.33 -7.33
CA ILE A 210 16.69 -5.35 -6.29
C ILE A 210 17.42 -6.60 -6.73
N GLU A 211 18.14 -7.20 -5.79
CA GLU A 211 18.74 -8.51 -5.98
C GLU A 211 17.66 -9.56 -6.24
N ARG A 212 18.03 -10.60 -6.98
CA ARG A 212 17.15 -11.72 -7.22
C ARG A 212 17.01 -12.50 -5.91
N VAL A 213 15.79 -12.84 -5.53
CA VAL A 213 15.57 -13.79 -4.44
C VAL A 213 16.14 -15.15 -4.86
N THR A 214 17.08 -15.66 -4.07
CA THR A 214 17.74 -16.95 -4.27
C THR A 214 17.18 -18.01 -3.32
N VAL A 215 17.60 -19.25 -3.51
CA VAL A 215 17.32 -20.34 -2.57
C VAL A 215 18.01 -20.10 -1.23
N VAL A 216 17.46 -20.69 -0.18
CA VAL A 216 18.03 -20.69 1.18
C VAL A 216 18.53 -22.09 1.47
N ASP A 217 19.73 -22.20 2.04
CA ASP A 217 20.33 -23.47 2.43
C ASP A 217 19.56 -24.15 3.58
N ASP A 218 19.54 -25.47 3.55
CA ASP A 218 18.80 -26.29 4.51
C ASP A 218 19.31 -26.12 5.95
N GLY A 219 20.62 -26.00 6.15
CA GLY A 219 21.20 -25.76 7.47
C GLY A 219 20.81 -24.40 8.05
N ILE A 220 20.62 -23.38 7.20
CA ILE A 220 20.11 -22.07 7.63
C ILE A 220 18.64 -22.20 8.07
N ILE A 221 17.84 -22.97 7.34
CA ILE A 221 16.44 -23.21 7.68
C ILE A 221 16.36 -23.92 9.04
N ASP A 222 17.10 -25.01 9.21
CA ASP A 222 17.09 -25.81 10.43
C ASP A 222 17.55 -25.00 11.64
N ALA A 223 18.60 -24.19 11.50
CA ALA A 223 19.02 -23.24 12.53
C ALA A 223 17.92 -22.22 12.86
N THR A 224 17.23 -21.69 11.85
CA THR A 224 16.13 -20.72 12.02
C THR A 224 14.94 -21.33 12.75
N LEU A 225 14.59 -22.59 12.47
CA LEU A 225 13.46 -23.28 13.09
C LEU A 225 13.56 -23.30 14.64
N THR A 226 14.77 -23.32 15.20
CA THR A 226 15.00 -23.31 16.66
C THR A 226 14.57 -22.01 17.36
N HIS A 227 14.43 -20.93 16.59
CA HIS A 227 14.04 -19.61 17.09
C HIS A 227 12.58 -19.27 16.83
N LEU A 228 11.85 -20.12 16.09
CA LEU A 228 10.46 -19.88 15.74
C LEU A 228 9.51 -20.48 16.80
N PRO A 229 8.34 -19.86 17.03
CA PRO A 229 7.28 -20.51 17.78
C PRO A 229 6.90 -21.85 17.14
N PRO A 230 6.54 -22.88 17.92
CA PRO A 230 6.31 -24.24 17.41
C PRO A 230 5.40 -24.29 16.18
N MET A 231 4.26 -23.57 16.23
CA MET A 231 3.32 -23.48 15.12
C MET A 231 3.96 -22.93 13.84
N VAL A 232 4.76 -21.86 13.94
CA VAL A 232 5.40 -21.25 12.76
C VAL A 232 6.51 -22.15 12.22
N ALA A 233 7.23 -22.86 13.10
CA ALA A 233 8.21 -23.85 12.69
C ALA A 233 7.56 -24.99 11.88
N ASP A 234 6.41 -25.50 12.34
CA ASP A 234 5.67 -26.54 11.62
C ASP A 234 5.13 -26.04 10.27
N MET A 235 4.65 -24.80 10.21
CA MET A 235 4.27 -24.18 8.94
C MET A 235 5.44 -24.13 7.94
N VAL A 236 6.65 -23.79 8.40
CA VAL A 236 7.85 -23.78 7.54
C VAL A 236 8.20 -25.19 7.07
N ARG A 237 8.11 -26.19 7.95
CA ARG A 237 8.33 -27.61 7.58
C ARG A 237 7.35 -28.06 6.51
N ILE A 238 6.05 -27.79 6.70
CA ILE A 238 5.01 -28.15 5.72
C ILE A 238 5.23 -27.40 4.40
N GLN A 239 5.51 -26.10 4.41
CA GLN A 239 5.80 -25.32 3.19
C GLN A 239 6.99 -25.91 2.42
N ARG A 240 8.02 -26.38 3.12
CA ARG A 240 9.21 -26.96 2.50
C ARG A 240 8.94 -28.32 1.85
N LEU A 241 8.06 -29.14 2.44
CA LEU A 241 7.67 -30.45 1.89
C LEU A 241 6.69 -30.33 0.72
N THR A 242 5.82 -29.33 0.74
CA THR A 242 4.69 -29.25 -0.20
C THR A 242 4.84 -28.16 -1.26
N SER A 243 5.77 -27.22 -1.06
CA SER A 243 5.85 -25.96 -1.83
C SER A 243 4.57 -25.12 -1.82
N ALA A 244 3.65 -25.39 -0.87
CA ALA A 244 2.42 -24.62 -0.72
C ALA A 244 2.73 -23.16 -0.39
N ARG A 245 1.93 -22.24 -0.92
CA ARG A 245 2.09 -20.81 -0.62
C ARG A 245 1.82 -20.57 0.86
N PRO A 246 2.48 -19.57 1.49
CA PRO A 246 2.22 -19.25 2.88
C PRO A 246 0.73 -19.02 3.20
N GLY A 247 0.00 -18.36 2.29
CA GLY A 247 -1.43 -18.14 2.46
C GLY A 247 -2.27 -19.43 2.44
N GLU A 248 -1.84 -20.44 1.70
CA GLU A 248 -2.51 -21.75 1.61
C GLU A 248 -2.34 -22.52 2.93
N ILE A 249 -1.13 -22.48 3.51
CA ILE A 249 -0.87 -23.06 4.83
C ILE A 249 -1.59 -22.31 5.95
N CYS A 250 -1.62 -20.96 5.90
CA CYS A 250 -2.33 -20.15 6.90
C CYS A 250 -3.84 -20.36 6.91
N SER A 251 -4.43 -20.80 5.79
CA SER A 251 -5.87 -21.00 5.66
C SER A 251 -6.29 -22.48 5.75
N MET A 252 -5.34 -23.39 5.92
CA MET A 252 -5.60 -24.81 6.06
C MET A 252 -6.24 -25.09 7.42
N SER A 253 -7.29 -25.92 7.40
CA SER A 253 -7.95 -26.44 8.59
C SER A 253 -7.85 -27.97 8.62
N PRO A 254 -8.01 -28.62 9.80
CA PRO A 254 -7.93 -30.08 9.88
C PRO A 254 -8.92 -30.81 8.96
N VAL A 255 -10.08 -30.21 8.66
CA VAL A 255 -11.08 -30.79 7.76
C VAL A 255 -10.66 -30.73 6.29
N ASP A 256 -9.59 -30.01 5.95
CA ASP A 256 -9.06 -29.94 4.60
C ASP A 256 -8.02 -31.04 4.33
N ILE A 257 -7.68 -31.86 5.33
CA ILE A 257 -6.62 -32.87 5.25
C ILE A 257 -7.24 -34.27 5.27
N ASP A 258 -7.13 -34.98 4.15
CA ASP A 258 -7.40 -36.41 4.08
C ASP A 258 -6.18 -37.18 4.56
N THR A 259 -6.34 -37.91 5.65
CA THR A 259 -5.30 -38.72 6.31
C THR A 259 -5.54 -40.22 6.16
N LEU A 260 -6.47 -40.64 5.30
CA LEU A 260 -6.88 -42.04 5.15
C LEU A 260 -5.84 -42.92 4.45
N GLY A 261 -4.98 -42.32 3.61
CA GLY A 261 -3.91 -43.03 2.89
C GLY A 261 -2.52 -42.82 3.49
N ASP A 262 -1.55 -43.57 2.99
CA ASP A 262 -0.12 -43.45 3.34
C ASP A 262 0.47 -42.07 2.98
N VAL A 263 -0.18 -41.36 2.05
CA VAL A 263 0.12 -39.97 1.69
C VAL A 263 -1.07 -39.12 2.05
N TRP A 264 -0.87 -38.16 2.96
CA TRP A 264 -1.92 -37.22 3.35
C TRP A 264 -2.13 -36.19 2.24
N VAL A 265 -3.39 -35.89 1.92
CA VAL A 265 -3.77 -34.95 0.85
C VAL A 265 -4.47 -33.75 1.46
N ALA A 266 -3.95 -32.55 1.20
CA ALA A 266 -4.57 -31.30 1.64
C ALA A 266 -5.31 -30.59 0.50
N TYR A 267 -6.60 -30.32 0.68
CA TYR A 267 -7.47 -29.65 -0.29
C TYR A 267 -7.52 -28.14 0.00
N VAL A 268 -6.83 -27.35 -0.82
CA VAL A 268 -6.70 -25.92 -0.60
C VAL A 268 -7.80 -25.15 -1.35
N GLY A 269 -8.75 -24.56 -0.60
CA GLY A 269 -9.83 -23.72 -1.15
C GLY A 269 -11.14 -24.45 -1.45
N SER A 270 -11.23 -25.72 -1.07
CA SER A 270 -12.44 -26.55 -1.08
C SER A 270 -12.38 -27.52 0.10
N SER A 271 -13.45 -27.65 0.87
CA SER A 271 -13.49 -28.57 2.00
C SER A 271 -13.54 -30.02 1.53
N PHE A 272 -12.79 -30.91 2.19
CA PHE A 272 -12.95 -32.35 2.00
C PHE A 272 -14.30 -32.78 2.58
N LEU A 273 -15.18 -33.29 1.71
CA LEU A 273 -16.43 -33.94 2.10
C LEU A 273 -16.24 -35.45 1.99
N PRO A 274 -16.11 -36.19 3.12
CA PRO A 274 -15.96 -37.63 3.06
C PRO A 274 -17.20 -38.28 2.42
N GLY A 275 -17.01 -39.01 1.31
CA GLY A 275 -18.07 -39.82 0.68
C GLY A 275 -18.47 -39.49 -0.76
N LEU A 276 -17.81 -38.55 -1.44
CA LEU A 276 -17.98 -38.35 -2.89
C LEU A 276 -16.79 -38.96 -3.65
N PRO A 277 -17.01 -39.89 -4.61
CA PRO A 277 -15.94 -40.41 -5.44
C PRO A 277 -15.38 -39.30 -6.35
N ALA A 278 -14.07 -39.38 -6.59
CA ALA A 278 -13.29 -38.48 -7.44
C ALA A 278 -13.75 -38.46 -8.92
#